data_AF-A0A1M2W1H9-F1
#
_entry.id   AF-A0A1M2W1H9-F1
#
_cell.length_a   1.000
_cell.length_b   1.000
_cell.length_c   1.000
_cell.angle_alpha   90.00
_cell.angle_beta   90.00
_cell.angle_gamma   90.00
#
_symmetry.space_group_name_H-M   'P 1'
#
loop_
_entity.id
_entity.type
_entity.pdbx_description
1 polymer ?
#
loop_
_entity_poly.entity_id
_entity_poly.type
_entity_poly.pdbx_seq_one_letter_code
_entity_poly.pdbx_strand_id
1 'polypeptide(L)'
;MYLSILAKLRDTGWGKELDFLGAEGIENMSDMPVVRQPAKLTPGAWLKVRASLDCFLKATRAKRLDTEFRAVLRARFELLEEAITAHYVTLPRTAHMDCRPKYIDFALTPECRAIADVAESETVTTAQFAAVVPALAAKWDADRRRELTAYLLPLLGHVAPDVDPLALAIALFKTSWRRSELMRYPAILAYGCGEGDCFRTRSCSTEEFYADDLYTRTTKTLHWTEADFKTLAHVDEYAAMYVPFNIEELAEPIEAREVVDTMRLVVAALGLDPARATFDELERCEVWLRCSSCETRYRSEEINAMSWSAAYAHAKWDVSRKRPTAWRYADDEDMAKVCALHEAQFEKAYTGAAVRWSCALCPRFDANAAAMTVHLEEA
;
A
#
# COMPACT_ATOMS: atom_id res chain seq x y z
N MET A 1 -23.12 12.62 44.51
CA MET A 1 -21.68 12.48 44.84
C MET A 1 -20.82 12.44 43.59
N TYR A 2 -21.16 11.62 42.60
CA TYR A 2 -20.45 11.52 41.33
C TYR A 2 -20.18 12.88 40.63
N LEU A 3 -21.19 13.75 40.49
CA LEU A 3 -21.00 15.11 39.94
C LEU A 3 -19.97 15.94 40.74
N SER A 4 -19.90 15.72 42.06
CA SER A 4 -18.92 16.39 42.92
C SER A 4 -17.50 15.88 42.70
N ILE A 5 -17.33 14.59 42.35
CA ILE A 5 -16.04 14.01 41.96
C ILE A 5 -15.58 14.62 40.63
N LEU A 6 -16.46 14.71 39.63
CA LEU A 6 -16.14 15.33 38.34
C LEU A 6 -15.71 16.79 38.47
N ALA A 7 -16.47 17.59 39.25
CA ALA A 7 -16.11 18.98 39.54
C ALA A 7 -14.72 19.06 40.18
N LYS A 8 -14.43 18.20 41.18
CA LYS A 8 -13.13 18.19 41.85
C LYS A 8 -11.98 17.75 40.95
N LEU A 9 -12.22 16.83 40.01
CA LEU A 9 -11.25 16.44 38.99
C LEU A 9 -10.94 17.60 38.04
N ARG A 10 -11.96 18.34 37.57
CA ARG A 10 -11.75 19.56 36.77
C ARG A 10 -10.92 20.60 37.53
N ASP A 11 -11.28 20.88 38.79
CA ASP A 11 -10.56 21.81 39.65
C ASP A 11 -9.09 21.41 39.89
N THR A 12 -8.76 20.13 39.76
CA THR A 12 -7.41 19.60 39.94
C THR A 12 -6.65 19.36 38.64
N GLY A 13 -7.14 19.92 37.52
CA GLY A 13 -6.45 19.93 36.23
C GLY A 13 -6.68 18.70 35.35
N TRP A 14 -7.69 17.88 35.64
CA TRP A 14 -8.08 16.72 34.82
C TRP A 14 -9.20 17.03 33.82
N GLY A 15 -9.54 18.31 33.64
CA GLY A 15 -10.65 18.71 32.77
C GLY A 15 -10.53 18.18 31.34
N LYS A 16 -9.37 18.31 30.71
CA LYS A 16 -9.12 17.82 29.35
C LYS A 16 -9.28 16.32 29.23
N GLU A 17 -8.84 15.55 30.22
CA GLU A 17 -9.00 14.10 30.21
C GLU A 17 -10.47 13.69 30.36
N LEU A 18 -11.25 14.42 31.16
CA LEU A 18 -12.69 14.19 31.26
C LEU A 18 -13.44 14.53 29.97
N ASP A 19 -13.05 15.62 29.30
CA ASP A 19 -13.64 16.01 28.01
C ASP A 19 -13.31 14.96 26.94
N PHE A 20 -12.08 14.43 26.93
CA PHE A 20 -11.64 13.37 26.02
C PHE A 20 -12.39 12.05 26.21
N LEU A 21 -12.74 11.68 27.45
CA LEU A 21 -13.48 10.43 27.74
C LEU A 21 -14.89 10.41 27.12
N GLY A 22 -15.50 11.57 26.89
CA GLY A 22 -16.89 11.67 26.45
C GLY A 22 -17.87 11.03 27.46
N ALA A 23 -19.14 10.89 27.07
CA ALA A 23 -20.17 10.37 27.96
C ALA A 23 -19.92 8.91 28.40
N GLU A 24 -19.51 8.06 27.46
CA GLU A 24 -19.27 6.62 27.70
C GLU A 24 -18.06 6.38 28.62
N GLY A 25 -16.93 7.05 28.37
CA GLY A 25 -15.75 6.93 29.24
C GLY A 25 -16.01 7.46 30.66
N ILE A 26 -16.85 8.50 30.76
CA ILE A 26 -17.33 9.07 32.01
C ILE A 26 -18.25 8.08 32.75
N GLU A 27 -19.16 7.39 32.06
CA GLU A 27 -19.99 6.31 32.61
C GLU A 27 -19.13 5.14 33.11
N ASN A 28 -18.18 4.67 32.31
CA ASN A 28 -17.23 3.61 32.69
C ASN A 28 -16.42 3.97 33.95
N MET A 29 -15.97 5.22 34.07
CA MET A 29 -15.31 5.70 35.29
C MET A 29 -16.27 5.76 36.48
N SER A 30 -17.53 6.15 36.25
CA SER A 30 -18.58 6.20 37.29
C SER A 30 -18.89 4.82 37.86
N ASP A 31 -18.62 3.77 37.10
CA ASP A 31 -18.86 2.39 37.45
C ASP A 31 -17.80 1.79 38.38
N MET A 32 -16.67 2.47 38.53
CA MET A 32 -15.61 2.06 39.44
C MET A 32 -16.10 2.05 40.89
N PRO A 33 -15.86 0.97 41.67
CA PRO A 33 -16.37 0.85 43.04
C PRO A 33 -16.01 2.02 43.96
N VAL A 34 -14.84 2.63 43.75
CA VAL A 34 -14.38 3.79 44.52
C VAL A 34 -15.19 5.07 44.24
N VAL A 35 -15.78 5.18 43.05
CA VAL A 35 -16.60 6.32 42.61
C VAL A 35 -18.07 6.13 42.99
N ARG A 36 -18.55 4.90 43.14
CA ARG A 36 -19.94 4.56 43.51
C ARG A 36 -20.26 4.65 45.01
N GLN A 37 -19.37 5.16 45.86
CA GLN A 37 -19.61 5.17 47.31
C GLN A 37 -20.82 6.05 47.70
N PRO A 38 -21.74 5.61 48.57
CA PRO A 38 -22.89 6.43 48.97
C PRO A 38 -22.52 7.56 49.95
N ALA A 39 -21.33 7.51 50.56
CA ALA A 39 -20.91 8.46 51.59
C ALA A 39 -20.56 9.84 51.02
N LYS A 40 -20.76 10.92 51.80
CA LYS A 40 -20.37 12.28 51.39
C LYS A 40 -18.86 12.35 51.13
N LEU A 41 -18.46 13.03 50.05
CA LEU A 41 -17.05 13.20 49.66
C LEU A 41 -16.34 14.14 50.67
N THR A 42 -15.75 13.54 51.72
CA THR A 42 -14.89 14.25 52.67
C THR A 42 -13.48 14.44 52.11
N PRO A 43 -12.65 15.35 52.65
CA PRO A 43 -11.26 15.49 52.22
C PRO A 43 -10.46 14.17 52.26
N GLY A 44 -10.67 13.36 53.29
CA GLY A 44 -10.03 12.03 53.41
C GLY A 44 -10.56 11.01 52.41
N ALA A 45 -11.87 11.00 52.14
CA ALA A 45 -12.47 10.14 51.12
C ALA A 45 -11.98 10.52 49.72
N TRP A 46 -11.83 11.83 49.43
CA TRP A 46 -11.30 12.32 48.17
C TRP A 46 -9.88 11.83 47.87
N LEU A 47 -8.98 11.81 48.87
CA LEU A 47 -7.63 11.29 48.68
C LEU A 47 -7.63 9.82 48.26
N LYS A 48 -8.54 9.00 48.83
CA LYS A 48 -8.70 7.59 48.45
C LYS A 48 -9.24 7.45 47.03
N VAL A 49 -10.29 8.21 46.67
CA VAL A 49 -10.85 8.24 45.32
C VAL A 49 -9.78 8.62 44.30
N ARG A 50 -9.04 9.70 44.56
CA ARG A 50 -7.96 10.16 43.67
C ARG A 50 -6.87 9.12 43.50
N ALA A 51 -6.42 8.47 44.58
CA ALA A 51 -5.39 7.43 44.50
C ALA A 51 -5.85 6.24 43.64
N SER A 52 -7.11 5.83 43.76
CA SER A 52 -7.67 4.77 42.93
C SER A 52 -7.87 5.18 41.46
N LEU A 53 -8.19 6.45 41.21
CA LEU A 53 -8.35 6.97 39.85
C LEU A 53 -7.02 7.36 39.18
N ASP A 54 -5.91 7.46 39.92
CA ASP A 54 -4.64 7.98 39.39
C ASP A 54 -4.13 7.17 38.19
N CYS A 55 -4.15 5.83 38.28
CA CYS A 55 -3.76 4.96 37.17
C CYS A 55 -4.66 5.17 35.94
N PHE A 56 -5.98 5.19 36.15
CA PHE A 56 -6.96 5.41 35.09
C PHE A 56 -6.79 6.79 34.42
N LEU A 57 -6.69 7.85 35.20
CA LEU A 57 -6.53 9.22 34.70
C LEU A 57 -5.20 9.42 33.97
N LYS A 58 -4.11 8.82 34.45
CA LYS A 58 -2.82 8.82 33.75
C LYS A 58 -2.88 8.07 32.42
N ALA A 59 -3.52 6.91 32.38
CA ALA A 59 -3.73 6.15 31.14
C ALA A 59 -4.59 6.95 30.15
N THR A 60 -5.67 7.57 30.63
CA THR A 60 -6.53 8.46 29.83
C THR A 60 -5.75 9.66 29.28
N ARG A 61 -4.89 10.28 30.11
CA ARG A 61 -4.00 11.37 29.64
C ARG A 61 -3.04 10.89 28.56
N ALA A 62 -2.41 9.73 28.74
CA ALA A 62 -1.51 9.16 27.74
C ALA A 62 -2.25 8.89 26.41
N LYS A 63 -3.45 8.29 26.47
CA LYS A 63 -4.30 8.05 25.28
C LYS A 63 -4.71 9.36 24.60
N ARG A 64 -5.08 10.38 25.37
CA ARG A 64 -5.43 11.71 24.85
C ARG A 64 -4.24 12.33 24.11
N LEU A 65 -3.07 12.38 24.76
CA LEU A 65 -1.87 12.98 24.18
C LEU A 65 -1.40 12.22 22.92
N ASP A 66 -1.48 10.89 22.90
CA ASP A 66 -1.19 10.09 21.72
C ASP A 66 -2.18 10.37 20.59
N THR A 67 -3.48 10.53 20.91
CA THR A 67 -4.51 10.89 19.92
C THR A 67 -4.29 12.28 19.33
N GLU A 68 -3.99 13.27 20.18
CA GLU A 68 -3.65 14.64 19.76
C GLU A 68 -2.41 14.65 18.87
N PHE A 69 -1.34 13.96 19.29
CA PHE A 69 -0.10 13.85 18.52
C PHE A 69 -0.31 13.14 17.17
N ARG A 70 -1.10 12.06 17.13
CA ARG A 70 -1.52 11.38 15.89
C ARG A 70 -2.26 12.31 14.94
N ALA A 71 -3.19 13.10 15.45
CA ALA A 71 -3.94 14.04 14.64
C ALA A 71 -3.02 15.11 14.02
N VAL A 72 -2.08 15.62 14.81
CA VAL A 72 -1.05 16.58 14.33
C VAL A 72 -0.18 15.96 13.25
N LEU A 73 0.37 14.76 13.47
CA LEU A 73 1.21 14.09 12.47
C LEU A 73 0.43 13.73 11.20
N ARG A 74 -0.83 13.29 11.32
CA ARG A 74 -1.69 13.02 10.16
C ARG A 74 -1.85 14.28 9.30
N ALA A 75 -2.22 15.41 9.91
CA ALA A 75 -2.36 16.67 9.19
C ALA A 75 -1.02 17.09 8.55
N ARG A 76 0.11 16.94 9.25
CA ARG A 76 1.43 17.27 8.70
C ARG A 76 1.81 16.37 7.50
N PHE A 77 1.51 15.08 7.56
CA PHE A 77 1.81 14.18 6.45
C PHE A 77 0.83 14.28 5.28
N GLU A 78 -0.38 14.80 5.48
CA GLU A 78 -1.25 15.22 4.37
C GLU A 78 -0.63 16.36 3.57
N LEU A 79 0.05 17.31 4.23
CA LEU A 79 0.85 18.36 3.56
C LEU A 79 2.08 17.78 2.84
N LEU A 80 2.73 16.77 3.41
CA LEU A 80 3.83 16.05 2.75
C LEU A 80 3.33 15.32 1.49
N GLU A 81 2.20 14.63 1.57
CA GLU A 81 1.59 13.94 0.43
C GLU A 81 1.16 14.93 -0.67
N GLU A 82 0.68 16.12 -0.29
CA GLU A 82 0.42 17.22 -1.23
C GLU A 82 1.70 17.68 -1.94
N ALA A 83 2.78 17.90 -1.19
CA ALA A 83 4.07 18.30 -1.76
C ALA A 83 4.66 17.23 -2.70
N ILE A 84 4.54 15.94 -2.32
CA ILE A 84 4.93 14.80 -3.17
C ILE A 84 4.08 14.79 -4.46
N THR A 85 2.76 14.92 -4.34
CA THR A 85 1.85 14.93 -5.49
C THR A 85 2.18 16.08 -6.43
N ALA A 86 2.40 17.29 -5.91
CA ALA A 86 2.76 18.47 -6.70
C ALA A 86 4.11 18.31 -7.43
N HIS A 87 5.04 17.51 -6.88
CA HIS A 87 6.32 17.24 -7.52
C HIS A 87 6.20 16.22 -8.67
N TYR A 88 5.42 15.15 -8.49
CA TYR A 88 5.35 14.03 -9.45
C TYR A 88 4.23 14.16 -10.49
N VAL A 89 3.13 14.84 -10.18
CA VAL A 89 1.93 14.86 -11.03
C VAL A 89 1.88 16.15 -11.83
N THR A 90 2.02 16.01 -13.15
CA THR A 90 1.73 17.09 -14.12
C THR A 90 0.50 16.70 -14.92
N LEU A 91 -0.29 17.69 -15.36
CA LEU A 91 -1.51 17.44 -16.14
C LEU A 91 -1.20 17.49 -17.64
N PRO A 92 -1.74 16.55 -18.46
CA PRO A 92 -2.61 15.45 -18.06
C PRO A 92 -1.87 14.34 -17.29
N ARG A 93 -2.49 13.84 -16.22
CA ARG A 93 -1.95 12.77 -15.37
C ARG A 93 -1.86 11.47 -16.14
N THR A 94 -0.75 10.75 -15.96
CA THR A 94 -0.52 9.41 -16.52
C THR A 94 -0.35 8.38 -15.40
N ALA A 95 -0.57 7.10 -15.68
CA ALA A 95 -0.38 6.02 -14.70
C ALA A 95 1.04 5.97 -14.12
N HIS A 96 2.06 6.38 -14.89
CA HIS A 96 3.44 6.47 -14.41
C HIS A 96 3.58 7.45 -13.23
N MET A 97 2.82 8.55 -13.21
CA MET A 97 2.88 9.55 -12.15
C MET A 97 2.30 9.06 -10.81
N ASP A 98 1.61 7.91 -10.82
CA ASP A 98 1.14 7.24 -9.61
C ASP A 98 2.16 6.28 -9.01
N CYS A 99 3.22 5.98 -9.76
CA CYS A 99 4.35 5.19 -9.28
C CYS A 99 5.35 6.05 -8.49
N ARG A 100 4.83 6.87 -7.58
CA ARG A 100 5.56 7.85 -6.77
C ARG A 100 5.73 7.36 -5.32
N PRO A 101 6.65 7.93 -4.54
CA PRO A 101 6.71 7.70 -3.10
C PRO A 101 5.42 8.15 -2.42
N LYS A 102 5.14 7.58 -1.24
CA LYS A 102 4.08 8.02 -0.32
C LYS A 102 4.70 8.74 0.87
N TYR A 103 3.88 9.39 1.69
CA TYR A 103 4.38 10.06 2.90
C TYR A 103 5.36 9.19 3.72
N ILE A 104 5.08 7.89 3.90
CA ILE A 104 5.90 6.99 4.74
C ILE A 104 7.30 6.75 4.16
N ASP A 105 7.48 6.86 2.85
CA ASP A 105 8.79 6.74 2.19
C ASP A 105 9.74 7.86 2.62
N PHE A 106 9.18 9.03 2.99
CA PHE A 106 9.94 10.22 3.36
C PHE A 106 9.83 10.58 4.84
N ALA A 107 8.73 10.25 5.52
CA ALA A 107 8.43 10.70 6.89
C ALA A 107 9.51 10.35 7.92
N LEU A 108 10.26 9.27 7.70
CA LEU A 108 11.34 8.82 8.59
C LEU A 108 12.73 9.35 8.19
N THR A 109 12.83 10.12 7.11
CA THR A 109 14.08 10.80 6.73
C THR A 109 14.38 11.94 7.72
N PRO A 110 15.67 12.25 7.99
CA PRO A 110 16.03 13.36 8.87
C PRO A 110 15.41 14.69 8.44
N GLU A 111 15.33 14.94 7.13
CA GLU A 111 14.81 16.18 6.54
C GLU A 111 13.31 16.35 6.81
N CYS A 112 12.50 15.32 6.57
CA CYS A 112 11.06 15.39 6.86
C CYS A 112 10.79 15.36 8.37
N ARG A 113 11.57 14.61 9.14
CA ARG A 113 11.41 14.58 10.60
C ARG A 113 11.71 15.94 11.23
N ALA A 114 12.71 16.67 10.74
CA ALA A 114 12.99 18.03 11.20
C ALA A 114 11.84 19.03 10.96
N ILE A 115 10.97 18.75 9.97
CA ILE A 115 9.78 19.55 9.68
C ILE A 115 8.56 19.05 10.48
N ALA A 116 8.38 17.73 10.56
CA ALA A 116 7.17 17.12 11.10
C ALA A 116 7.19 16.91 12.62
N ASP A 117 8.36 16.76 13.24
CA ASP A 117 8.55 16.48 14.68
C ASP A 117 8.83 17.76 15.48
N VAL A 118 8.21 18.87 15.08
CA VAL A 118 8.26 20.15 15.80
C VAL A 118 7.11 20.27 16.82
N ALA A 119 7.18 21.23 17.74
CA ALA A 119 6.14 21.39 18.76
C ALA A 119 4.73 21.56 18.12
N GLU A 120 3.67 21.14 18.83
CA GLU A 120 2.28 21.25 18.35
C GLU A 120 1.89 22.70 18.02
N SER A 121 2.44 23.67 18.74
CA SER A 121 2.20 25.11 18.52
C SER A 121 2.84 25.65 17.24
N GLU A 122 3.79 24.93 16.65
CA GLU A 122 4.49 25.38 15.44
C GLU A 122 3.67 25.04 14.20
N THR A 123 3.50 26.05 13.35
CA THR A 123 2.80 25.90 12.07
C THR A 123 3.72 25.23 11.05
N VAL A 124 3.30 24.07 10.57
CA VAL A 124 3.93 23.36 9.46
C VAL A 124 3.14 23.64 8.18
N THR A 125 3.83 23.84 7.07
CA THR A 125 3.27 24.24 5.77
C THR A 125 3.75 23.33 4.65
N THR A 126 2.94 23.19 3.59
CA THR A 126 3.31 22.44 2.37
C THR A 126 4.61 22.96 1.76
N ALA A 127 4.88 24.28 1.83
CA ALA A 127 6.10 24.88 1.28
C ALA A 127 7.39 24.38 1.96
N GLN A 128 7.36 24.07 3.25
CA GLN A 128 8.52 23.49 3.95
C GLN A 128 8.85 22.10 3.41
N PHE A 129 7.83 21.26 3.19
CA PHE A 129 8.03 19.94 2.57
C PHE A 129 8.43 20.05 1.10
N ALA A 130 7.80 20.95 0.33
CA ALA A 130 8.11 21.17 -1.08
C ALA A 130 9.58 21.57 -1.31
N ALA A 131 10.23 22.20 -0.33
CA ALA A 131 11.65 22.54 -0.41
C ALA A 131 12.58 21.32 -0.33
N VAL A 132 12.18 20.24 0.35
CA VAL A 132 13.00 19.04 0.54
C VAL A 132 12.61 17.88 -0.40
N VAL A 133 11.34 17.82 -0.82
CA VAL A 133 10.80 16.74 -1.66
C VAL A 133 11.62 16.49 -2.93
N PRO A 134 12.06 17.47 -3.73
CA PRO A 134 12.78 17.18 -4.97
C PRO A 134 14.09 16.39 -4.77
N ALA A 135 14.84 16.68 -3.71
CA ALA A 135 16.08 15.96 -3.40
C ALA A 135 15.80 14.54 -2.89
N LEU A 136 14.77 14.39 -2.03
CA LEU A 136 14.34 13.09 -1.52
C LEU A 136 13.77 12.19 -2.63
N ALA A 137 12.97 12.77 -3.53
CA ALA A 137 12.42 12.13 -4.73
C ALA A 137 13.52 11.57 -5.63
N ALA A 138 14.47 12.41 -6.05
CA ALA A 138 15.57 11.98 -6.90
C ALA A 138 16.39 10.83 -6.26
N LYS A 139 16.64 10.92 -4.95
CA LYS A 139 17.33 9.85 -4.21
C LYS A 139 16.50 8.58 -4.17
N TRP A 140 15.22 8.67 -3.82
CA TRP A 140 14.32 7.52 -3.73
C TRP A 140 14.18 6.82 -5.07
N ASP A 141 14.00 7.56 -6.18
CA ASP A 141 13.91 6.98 -7.53
C ASP A 141 15.19 6.23 -7.89
N ALA A 142 16.36 6.81 -7.62
CA ALA A 142 17.65 6.18 -7.87
C ALA A 142 17.86 4.92 -7.02
N ASP A 143 17.51 4.98 -5.73
CA ASP A 143 17.63 3.88 -4.79
C ASP A 143 16.70 2.71 -5.18
N ARG A 144 15.43 3.00 -5.50
CA ARG A 144 14.46 1.98 -5.95
C ARG A 144 14.85 1.34 -7.26
N ARG A 145 15.30 2.12 -8.26
CA ARG A 145 15.82 1.55 -9.51
C ARG A 145 17.02 0.65 -9.26
N ARG A 146 17.96 1.06 -8.41
CA ARG A 146 19.15 0.27 -8.08
C ARG A 146 18.79 -1.04 -7.41
N GLU A 147 17.92 -1.03 -6.40
CA GLU A 147 17.48 -2.22 -5.66
C GLU A 147 16.73 -3.21 -6.55
N LEU A 148 15.75 -2.73 -7.32
CA LEU A 148 14.97 -3.58 -8.23
C LEU A 148 15.83 -4.15 -9.35
N THR A 149 16.80 -3.38 -9.87
CA THR A 149 17.77 -3.87 -10.85
C THR A 149 18.66 -4.95 -10.24
N ALA A 150 19.20 -4.72 -9.03
CA ALA A 150 20.04 -5.69 -8.34
C ALA A 150 19.29 -7.01 -8.07
N TYR A 151 18.00 -6.94 -7.75
CA TYR A 151 17.13 -8.11 -7.60
C TYR A 151 16.95 -8.89 -8.91
N LEU A 152 16.73 -8.19 -10.04
CA LEU A 152 16.46 -8.82 -11.33
C LEU A 152 17.70 -9.39 -12.03
N LEU A 153 18.86 -8.74 -11.92
CA LEU A 153 20.05 -9.10 -12.70
C LEU A 153 20.43 -10.59 -12.61
N PRO A 154 20.45 -11.24 -11.43
CA PRO A 154 20.71 -12.68 -11.33
C PRO A 154 19.67 -13.56 -12.05
N LEU A 155 18.43 -13.06 -12.21
CA LEU A 155 17.33 -13.78 -12.84
C LEU A 155 17.38 -13.65 -14.37
N LEU A 156 17.72 -12.46 -14.86
CA LEU A 156 17.80 -12.14 -16.29
C LEU A 156 18.98 -12.81 -16.99
N GLY A 157 20.10 -12.99 -16.27
CA GLY A 157 21.34 -13.52 -16.84
C GLY A 157 22.17 -12.41 -17.48
N HIS A 158 22.72 -12.67 -18.68
CA HIS A 158 23.48 -11.64 -19.40
C HIS A 158 22.54 -10.62 -20.03
N VAL A 159 22.59 -9.38 -19.55
CA VAL A 159 21.90 -8.23 -20.14
C VAL A 159 22.92 -7.38 -20.87
N ALA A 160 22.61 -6.98 -22.11
CA ALA A 160 23.51 -6.15 -22.90
C ALA A 160 23.70 -4.76 -22.24
N PRO A 161 24.89 -4.13 -22.31
CA PRO A 161 25.16 -2.86 -21.61
C PRO A 161 24.26 -1.68 -22.04
N ASP A 162 23.69 -1.74 -23.24
CA ASP A 162 22.78 -0.74 -23.81
C ASP A 162 21.30 -0.97 -23.45
N VAL A 163 20.98 -2.05 -22.75
CA VAL A 163 19.61 -2.45 -22.42
C VAL A 163 19.33 -2.15 -20.95
N ASP A 164 18.25 -1.40 -20.68
CA ASP A 164 17.75 -1.17 -19.32
C ASP A 164 17.09 -2.46 -18.79
N PRO A 165 17.64 -3.10 -17.74
CA PRO A 165 17.09 -4.34 -17.21
C PRO A 165 15.64 -4.22 -16.74
N LEU A 166 15.22 -3.03 -16.29
CA LEU A 166 13.85 -2.78 -15.81
C LEU A 166 12.84 -2.57 -16.95
N ALA A 167 13.31 -2.27 -18.16
CA ALA A 167 12.44 -2.05 -19.32
C ALA A 167 12.14 -3.34 -20.09
N LEU A 168 12.90 -4.42 -19.85
CA LEU A 168 12.73 -5.70 -20.53
C LEU A 168 11.32 -6.29 -20.32
N ALA A 169 10.77 -6.90 -21.36
CA ALA A 169 9.47 -7.57 -21.33
C ALA A 169 9.42 -8.71 -20.29
N ILE A 170 10.57 -9.30 -19.99
CA ILE A 170 10.73 -10.38 -19.01
C ILE A 170 11.03 -9.88 -17.58
N ALA A 171 11.15 -8.57 -17.37
CA ALA A 171 11.44 -7.94 -16.07
C ALA A 171 10.19 -7.89 -15.19
N LEU A 172 9.81 -9.05 -14.66
CA LEU A 172 8.62 -9.22 -13.83
C LEU A 172 8.99 -9.43 -12.37
N PHE A 173 8.15 -8.88 -11.48
CA PHE A 173 8.24 -9.06 -10.04
C PHE A 173 7.03 -9.85 -9.54
N LYS A 174 7.27 -10.67 -8.52
CA LYS A 174 6.26 -11.48 -7.84
C LYS A 174 6.39 -11.26 -6.33
N THR A 175 5.27 -11.11 -5.63
CA THR A 175 5.25 -11.08 -4.16
C THR A 175 5.27 -12.50 -3.58
N SER A 176 5.79 -12.70 -2.38
CA SER A 176 5.72 -13.96 -1.62
C SER A 176 4.29 -14.34 -1.21
N TRP A 177 3.44 -13.36 -0.86
CA TRP A 177 2.12 -13.61 -0.26
C TRP A 177 0.99 -13.93 -1.24
N ARG A 178 1.04 -13.41 -2.47
CA ARG A 178 -0.04 -13.56 -3.46
C ARG A 178 0.38 -14.34 -4.68
N ARG A 179 -0.51 -15.25 -5.08
CA ARG A 179 -0.26 -16.21 -6.17
C ARG A 179 -0.39 -15.61 -7.57
N SER A 180 -0.96 -14.41 -7.77
CA SER A 180 -1.62 -14.15 -9.07
C SER A 180 -1.20 -12.89 -9.82
N GLU A 181 -0.62 -11.87 -9.19
CA GLU A 181 -0.40 -10.59 -9.88
C GLU A 181 1.07 -10.40 -10.26
N LEU A 182 1.30 -10.18 -11.56
CA LEU A 182 2.60 -9.80 -12.09
C LEU A 182 2.74 -8.29 -12.00
N MET A 183 3.85 -7.86 -11.41
CA MET A 183 4.17 -6.44 -11.34
C MET A 183 5.39 -6.16 -12.21
N ARG A 184 5.49 -4.92 -12.66
CA ARG A 184 6.59 -4.43 -13.50
C ARG A 184 7.05 -3.11 -12.96
N TYR A 185 8.25 -2.70 -13.34
CA TYR A 185 8.67 -1.32 -13.07
C TYR A 185 8.00 -0.36 -14.06
N PRO A 186 7.51 0.81 -13.63
CA PRO A 186 7.47 1.31 -12.24
C PRO A 186 6.19 0.91 -11.47
N ALA A 187 5.22 0.22 -12.09
CA ALA A 187 3.94 -0.15 -11.49
C ALA A 187 4.02 -0.86 -10.12
N ILE A 188 5.09 -1.62 -9.86
CA ILE A 188 5.37 -2.24 -8.56
C ILE A 188 5.41 -1.21 -7.41
N LEU A 189 5.83 0.03 -7.68
CA LEU A 189 5.95 1.08 -6.67
C LEU A 189 4.58 1.56 -6.17
N ALA A 190 3.55 1.44 -7.01
CA ALA A 190 2.16 1.80 -6.71
C ALA A 190 1.32 0.59 -6.27
N TYR A 191 1.87 -0.61 -6.30
CA TYR A 191 1.12 -1.84 -6.07
C TYR A 191 0.59 -1.92 -4.63
N GLY A 192 -0.73 -2.05 -4.51
CA GLY A 192 -1.41 -2.38 -3.25
C GLY A 192 -2.04 -3.76 -3.35
N CYS A 193 -1.84 -4.59 -2.35
CA CYS A 193 -2.60 -5.83 -2.20
C CYS A 193 -3.99 -5.52 -1.60
N GLY A 194 -5.00 -6.34 -1.88
CA GLY A 194 -6.37 -6.09 -1.40
C GLY A 194 -6.54 -5.96 0.12
N GLU A 195 -5.52 -6.31 0.90
CA GLU A 195 -5.45 -6.18 2.36
C GLU A 195 -4.52 -5.05 2.84
N GLY A 196 -3.82 -4.34 1.95
CA GLY A 196 -2.88 -3.28 2.33
C GLY A 196 -1.82 -2.96 1.28
N ASP A 197 -0.82 -2.16 1.63
CA ASP A 197 0.34 -1.92 0.77
C ASP A 197 1.44 -2.92 1.13
N CYS A 198 1.51 -4.04 0.40
CA CYS A 198 2.42 -5.14 0.72
C CYS A 198 3.89 -4.70 0.74
N PHE A 199 4.31 -3.72 -0.04
CA PHE A 199 5.70 -3.23 -0.02
C PHE A 199 5.98 -2.15 1.02
N ARG A 200 4.93 -1.68 1.68
CA ARG A 200 5.00 -0.67 2.75
C ARG A 200 4.35 -1.15 4.03
N THR A 201 4.17 -2.46 4.19
CA THR A 201 3.63 -3.05 5.41
C THR A 201 4.60 -4.13 5.88
N ARG A 202 4.90 -4.12 7.18
CA ARG A 202 5.72 -5.15 7.81
C ARG A 202 5.05 -5.59 9.10
N SER A 203 5.12 -6.88 9.41
CA SER A 203 4.75 -7.39 10.73
C SER A 203 5.89 -7.13 11.72
N CYS A 204 5.55 -6.63 12.91
CA CYS A 204 6.49 -6.45 14.01
C CYS A 204 5.99 -7.08 15.29
N SER A 205 6.93 -7.47 16.15
CA SER A 205 6.64 -7.86 17.53
C SER A 205 6.34 -6.63 18.40
N THR A 206 5.65 -6.86 19.51
CA THR A 206 5.39 -5.82 20.53
C THR A 206 6.69 -5.20 21.06
N GLU A 207 7.75 -5.99 21.22
CA GLU A 207 9.07 -5.48 21.64
C GLU A 207 9.68 -4.53 20.60
N GLU A 208 9.73 -4.94 19.32
CA GLU A 208 10.22 -4.08 18.23
C GLU A 208 9.41 -2.79 18.12
N PHE A 209 8.08 -2.89 18.27
CA PHE A 209 7.19 -1.73 18.23
C PHE A 209 7.49 -0.71 19.34
N TYR A 210 7.74 -1.17 20.57
CA TYR A 210 8.05 -0.29 21.70
C TYR A 210 9.52 0.14 21.76
N ALA A 211 10.40 -0.47 20.97
CA ALA A 211 11.79 -0.02 20.79
C ALA A 211 11.89 1.26 19.95
N ASP A 212 10.91 1.50 19.07
CA ASP A 212 10.81 2.75 18.31
C ASP A 212 10.44 3.94 19.23
N ASP A 213 11.00 5.10 18.90
CA ASP A 213 10.60 6.37 19.53
C ASP A 213 9.15 6.75 19.17
N LEU A 214 8.55 7.67 19.95
CA LEU A 214 7.14 8.03 19.80
C LEU A 214 6.80 8.53 18.38
N TYR A 215 7.63 9.36 17.76
CA TYR A 215 7.39 9.87 16.41
C TYR A 215 7.40 8.73 15.40
N THR A 216 8.42 7.88 15.45
CA THR A 216 8.61 6.76 14.51
C THR A 216 7.43 5.78 14.62
N ARG A 217 7.10 5.38 15.84
CA ARG A 217 5.99 4.46 16.12
C ARG A 217 4.64 5.01 15.69
N THR A 218 4.36 6.27 15.99
CA THR A 218 3.11 6.93 15.61
C THR A 218 2.99 7.05 14.10
N THR A 219 4.07 7.47 13.42
CA THR A 219 4.15 7.58 11.95
C THR A 219 3.81 6.26 11.24
N LYS A 220 4.35 5.15 11.74
CA LYS A 220 4.16 3.79 11.20
C LYS A 220 2.75 3.23 11.49
N THR A 221 1.97 3.86 12.36
CA THR A 221 0.64 3.38 12.80
C THR A 221 -0.48 4.40 12.60
N LEU A 222 -0.32 5.38 11.72
CA LEU A 222 -1.35 6.40 11.50
C LEU A 222 -2.68 5.87 10.95
N HIS A 223 -2.65 4.70 10.31
CA HIS A 223 -3.83 4.00 9.80
C HIS A 223 -4.51 3.10 10.85
N TRP A 224 -3.88 2.89 12.01
CA TRP A 224 -4.43 2.01 13.04
C TRP A 224 -5.70 2.59 13.66
N THR A 225 -6.64 1.70 13.89
CA THR A 225 -7.85 1.89 14.68
C THR A 225 -7.60 1.51 16.14
N GLU A 226 -8.56 1.80 17.01
CA GLU A 226 -8.50 1.33 18.40
C GLU A 226 -8.47 -0.21 18.52
N ALA A 227 -9.04 -0.93 17.54
CA ALA A 227 -8.98 -2.38 17.51
C ALA A 227 -7.54 -2.89 17.31
N ASP A 228 -6.79 -2.25 16.39
CA ASP A 228 -5.40 -2.63 16.12
C ASP A 228 -4.50 -2.43 17.34
N PHE A 229 -4.72 -1.36 18.12
CA PHE A 229 -4.02 -1.16 19.40
C PHE A 229 -4.38 -2.21 20.46
N LYS A 230 -5.60 -2.74 20.44
CA LYS A 230 -6.01 -3.81 21.37
C LYS A 230 -5.34 -5.14 21.01
N THR A 231 -5.22 -5.46 19.72
CA THR A 231 -4.48 -6.63 19.22
C THR A 231 -3.03 -6.62 19.71
N LEU A 232 -2.34 -5.47 19.62
CA LEU A 232 -0.95 -5.35 20.10
C LEU A 232 -0.76 -5.61 21.61
N ALA A 233 -1.80 -5.43 22.43
CA ALA A 233 -1.73 -5.68 23.87
C ALA A 233 -1.61 -7.18 24.23
N HIS A 234 -1.81 -8.08 23.26
CA HIS A 234 -1.63 -9.52 23.42
C HIS A 234 -0.19 -9.90 23.07
N VAL A 235 0.54 -10.46 24.05
CA VAL A 235 2.02 -10.62 24.06
C VAL A 235 2.56 -11.52 22.94
N ASP A 236 1.71 -12.31 22.28
CA ASP A 236 2.09 -13.26 21.23
C ASP A 236 1.60 -12.85 19.82
N GLU A 237 1.02 -11.66 19.66
CA GLU A 237 0.46 -11.21 18.37
C GLU A 237 1.40 -10.26 17.63
N TYR A 238 1.53 -10.48 16.31
CA TYR A 238 2.24 -9.58 15.41
C TYR A 238 1.31 -8.46 14.95
N ALA A 239 1.81 -7.23 14.93
CA ALA A 239 1.05 -6.10 14.38
C ALA A 239 1.63 -5.64 13.05
N ALA A 240 0.75 -5.43 12.08
CA ALA A 240 1.10 -4.87 10.78
C ALA A 240 1.30 -3.36 10.92
N MET A 241 2.49 -2.87 10.58
CA MET A 241 2.84 -1.46 10.63
C MET A 241 3.28 -0.98 9.24
N TYR A 242 3.07 0.30 8.94
CA TYR A 242 3.59 0.89 7.73
C TYR A 242 5.09 1.10 7.81
N VAL A 243 5.79 0.86 6.71
CA VAL A 243 7.23 1.06 6.56
C VAL A 243 7.50 1.75 5.21
N PRO A 244 8.67 2.39 5.02
CA PRO A 244 9.10 2.81 3.69
C PRO A 244 9.09 1.62 2.71
N PHE A 245 8.91 1.91 1.42
CA PHE A 245 8.93 0.89 0.37
C PHE A 245 10.19 0.04 0.51
N ASN A 246 10.00 -1.27 0.57
CA ASN A 246 11.07 -2.24 0.63
C ASN A 246 10.73 -3.43 -0.26
N ILE A 247 11.75 -4.17 -0.67
CA ILE A 247 11.63 -5.33 -1.55
C ILE A 247 11.72 -6.66 -0.79
N GLU A 248 11.64 -6.65 0.55
CA GLU A 248 11.73 -7.87 1.38
C GLU A 248 10.59 -8.84 1.08
N GLU A 249 9.44 -8.31 0.61
CA GLU A 249 8.26 -9.09 0.27
C GLU A 249 8.24 -9.65 -1.16
N LEU A 250 9.34 -9.44 -1.91
CA LEU A 250 9.51 -10.09 -3.20
C LEU A 250 9.76 -11.60 -3.02
N ALA A 251 9.33 -12.36 -4.03
CA ALA A 251 9.48 -13.79 -4.05
C ALA A 251 10.96 -14.20 -4.02
N GLU A 252 11.23 -15.32 -3.36
CA GLU A 252 12.57 -15.93 -3.29
C GLU A 252 13.12 -16.23 -4.70
N PRO A 253 14.47 -16.29 -4.87
CA PRO A 253 15.10 -16.38 -6.19
C PRO A 253 14.60 -17.52 -7.08
N ILE A 254 14.19 -18.66 -6.50
CA ILE A 254 13.67 -19.81 -7.24
C ILE A 254 12.33 -19.46 -7.90
N GLU A 255 11.40 -18.91 -7.13
CA GLU A 255 10.07 -18.53 -7.63
C GLU A 255 10.14 -17.35 -8.58
N ALA A 256 11.03 -16.39 -8.29
CA ALA A 256 11.27 -15.25 -9.16
C ALA A 256 11.83 -15.68 -10.52
N ARG A 257 12.76 -16.65 -10.53
CA ARG A 257 13.31 -17.22 -11.76
C ARG A 257 12.25 -17.93 -12.58
N GLU A 258 11.35 -18.69 -11.95
CA GLU A 258 10.25 -19.38 -12.65
C GLU A 258 9.37 -18.38 -13.42
N VAL A 259 9.07 -17.23 -12.81
CA VAL A 259 8.29 -16.16 -13.47
C VAL A 259 9.03 -15.58 -14.67
N VAL A 260 10.31 -15.26 -14.52
CA VAL A 260 11.15 -14.71 -15.62
C VAL A 260 11.30 -15.72 -16.75
N ASP A 261 11.56 -17.00 -16.44
CA ASP A 261 11.73 -18.06 -17.43
C ASP A 261 10.42 -18.35 -18.18
N THR A 262 9.30 -18.37 -17.46
CA THR A 262 7.96 -18.50 -18.07
C THR A 262 7.70 -17.36 -19.05
N MET A 263 8.00 -16.12 -18.63
CA MET A 263 7.84 -14.97 -19.50
C MET A 263 8.78 -15.01 -20.70
N ARG A 264 10.01 -15.48 -20.53
CA ARG A 264 10.98 -15.67 -21.61
C ARG A 264 10.43 -16.58 -22.71
N LEU A 265 9.75 -17.67 -22.33
CA LEU A 265 9.10 -18.58 -23.28
C LEU A 265 7.98 -17.89 -24.06
N VAL A 266 7.15 -17.09 -23.38
CA VAL A 266 6.05 -16.34 -24.02
C VAL A 266 6.59 -15.28 -24.98
N VAL A 267 7.56 -14.48 -24.56
CA VAL A 267 8.19 -13.43 -25.39
C VAL A 267 8.84 -14.04 -26.62
N ALA A 268 9.58 -15.15 -26.46
CA ALA A 268 10.17 -15.86 -27.60
C ALA A 268 9.11 -16.45 -28.54
N ALA A 269 8.01 -16.97 -27.99
CA ALA A 269 6.90 -17.51 -28.77
C ALA A 269 6.17 -16.44 -29.60
N LEU A 270 6.21 -15.18 -29.19
CA LEU A 270 5.69 -14.02 -29.94
C LEU A 270 6.66 -13.54 -31.03
N GLY A 271 7.83 -14.17 -31.18
CA GLY A 271 8.85 -13.77 -32.15
C GLY A 271 9.70 -12.58 -31.71
N LEU A 272 9.61 -12.17 -30.43
CA LEU A 272 10.42 -11.11 -29.85
C LEU A 272 11.69 -11.70 -29.21
N ASP A 273 12.78 -10.94 -29.21
CA ASP A 273 14.03 -11.33 -28.54
C ASP A 273 13.93 -11.08 -27.02
N PRO A 274 13.86 -12.09 -26.15
CA PRO A 274 13.71 -11.86 -24.72
C PRO A 274 14.87 -11.13 -24.05
N ALA A 275 16.05 -11.06 -24.68
CA ALA A 275 17.21 -10.35 -24.16
C ALA A 275 17.19 -8.85 -24.46
N ARG A 276 16.28 -8.39 -25.33
CA ARG A 276 16.22 -6.99 -25.80
C ARG A 276 14.82 -6.40 -25.82
N ALA A 277 13.81 -7.23 -26.05
CA ALA A 277 12.43 -6.81 -26.17
C ALA A 277 12.00 -6.12 -24.89
N THR A 278 11.50 -4.91 -25.05
CA THR A 278 10.93 -4.09 -24.00
C THR A 278 9.49 -4.45 -23.76
N PHE A 279 8.98 -4.09 -22.59
CA PHE A 279 7.58 -4.30 -22.27
C PHE A 279 6.65 -3.53 -23.22
N ASP A 280 7.07 -2.36 -23.66
CA ASP A 280 6.39 -1.51 -24.63
C ASP A 280 6.24 -2.17 -26.01
N GLU A 281 7.26 -2.90 -26.46
CA GLU A 281 7.19 -3.71 -27.70
C GLU A 281 6.26 -4.91 -27.53
N LEU A 282 6.22 -5.49 -26.33
CA LEU A 282 5.32 -6.60 -26.01
C LEU A 282 3.84 -6.16 -25.97
N GLU A 283 3.51 -5.00 -25.40
CA GLU A 283 2.13 -4.48 -25.40
C GLU A 283 1.64 -4.11 -26.81
N ARG A 284 2.54 -3.64 -27.67
CA ARG A 284 2.23 -3.36 -29.08
C ARG A 284 2.24 -4.62 -29.94
N CYS A 285 2.56 -5.78 -29.38
CA CYS A 285 2.56 -7.04 -30.10
C CYS A 285 1.11 -7.50 -30.30
N GLU A 286 0.62 -7.38 -31.53
CA GLU A 286 -0.72 -7.82 -31.93
C GLU A 286 -0.82 -9.34 -32.17
N VAL A 287 0.24 -10.09 -31.88
CA VAL A 287 0.30 -11.54 -32.08
C VAL A 287 -0.37 -12.26 -30.91
N TRP A 288 -1.24 -13.22 -31.25
CA TRP A 288 -1.87 -14.10 -30.27
C TRP A 288 -1.31 -15.52 -30.39
N LEU A 289 -1.25 -16.22 -29.26
CA LEU A 289 -0.66 -17.55 -29.15
C LEU A 289 -1.72 -18.62 -28.93
N ARG A 290 -1.48 -19.82 -29.46
CA ARG A 290 -2.22 -21.05 -29.17
C ARG A 290 -1.29 -22.09 -28.56
N CYS A 291 -1.77 -22.81 -27.54
CA CYS A 291 -1.02 -23.88 -26.90
C CYS A 291 -1.24 -25.21 -27.65
N SER A 292 -0.26 -25.63 -28.45
CA SER A 292 -0.32 -26.86 -29.25
C SER A 292 -0.44 -28.13 -28.41
N SER A 293 0.08 -28.12 -27.19
CA SER A 293 -0.07 -29.23 -26.22
C SER A 293 -1.53 -29.42 -25.81
N CYS A 294 -2.26 -28.32 -25.59
CA CYS A 294 -3.69 -28.36 -25.30
C CYS A 294 -4.50 -28.77 -26.52
N GLU A 295 -4.16 -28.30 -27.72
CA GLU A 295 -4.84 -28.66 -28.98
C GLU A 295 -4.83 -30.14 -29.25
N THR A 296 -3.69 -30.76 -29.00
CA THR A 296 -3.54 -32.20 -29.17
C THR A 296 -4.39 -32.98 -28.17
N ARG A 297 -4.53 -32.46 -26.94
CA ARG A 297 -5.15 -33.15 -25.80
C ARG A 297 -6.66 -32.98 -25.73
N TYR A 298 -7.17 -31.80 -26.08
CA TYR A 298 -8.57 -31.42 -25.94
C TYR A 298 -9.17 -31.07 -27.30
N ARG A 299 -9.14 -32.04 -28.24
CA ARG A 299 -9.63 -31.84 -29.63
C ARG A 299 -11.10 -31.44 -29.74
N SER A 300 -11.89 -31.64 -28.68
CA SER A 300 -13.32 -31.30 -28.62
C SER A 300 -13.60 -29.97 -27.92
N GLU A 301 -12.60 -29.33 -27.30
CA GLU A 301 -12.76 -28.03 -26.65
C GLU A 301 -12.34 -26.92 -27.61
N GLU A 302 -13.08 -25.81 -27.62
CA GLU A 302 -12.67 -24.58 -28.33
C GLU A 302 -11.43 -24.02 -27.64
N ILE A 303 -10.25 -24.32 -28.20
CA ILE A 303 -9.01 -23.81 -27.64
C ILE A 303 -8.80 -22.39 -28.12
N ASN A 304 -8.82 -21.48 -27.16
CA ASN A 304 -8.77 -20.05 -27.37
C ASN A 304 -7.36 -19.59 -27.74
N ALA A 305 -7.28 -18.69 -28.72
CA ALA A 305 -6.12 -17.83 -28.90
C ALA A 305 -5.95 -16.95 -27.65
N MET A 306 -4.70 -16.71 -27.26
CA MET A 306 -4.32 -16.04 -26.02
C MET A 306 -3.43 -14.83 -26.31
N SER A 307 -3.75 -13.69 -25.70
CA SER A 307 -2.81 -12.58 -25.58
C SER A 307 -1.56 -13.00 -24.79
N TRP A 308 -0.49 -12.20 -24.80
CA TRP A 308 0.71 -12.51 -24.02
C TRP A 308 0.41 -12.75 -22.53
N SER A 309 -0.54 -11.99 -21.95
CA SER A 309 -0.91 -12.09 -20.53
C SER A 309 -1.66 -13.38 -20.23
N ALA A 310 -2.59 -13.76 -21.10
CA ALA A 310 -3.32 -15.02 -21.02
C ALA A 310 -2.38 -16.22 -21.25
N ALA A 311 -1.45 -16.11 -22.20
CA ALA A 311 -0.44 -17.13 -22.49
C ALA A 311 0.49 -17.34 -21.29
N TYR A 312 0.93 -16.26 -20.63
CA TYR A 312 1.70 -16.35 -19.40
C TYR A 312 0.92 -17.06 -18.27
N ALA A 313 -0.32 -16.67 -18.03
CA ALA A 313 -1.17 -17.28 -16.99
C ALA A 313 -1.38 -18.78 -17.27
N HIS A 314 -1.55 -19.14 -18.54
CA HIS A 314 -1.65 -20.51 -19.00
C HIS A 314 -0.34 -21.31 -18.77
N ALA A 315 0.80 -20.78 -19.21
CA ALA A 315 2.10 -21.43 -19.03
C ALA A 315 2.40 -21.71 -17.56
N LYS A 316 2.12 -20.75 -16.67
CA LYS A 316 2.30 -20.93 -15.22
C LYS A 316 1.49 -22.12 -14.67
N TRP A 317 0.26 -22.27 -15.13
CA TRP A 317 -0.58 -23.41 -14.74
C TRP A 317 -0.01 -24.74 -15.26
N ASP A 318 0.53 -24.76 -16.46
CA ASP A 318 1.18 -25.95 -17.03
C ASP A 318 2.50 -26.30 -16.32
N VAL A 319 3.34 -25.32 -15.99
CA VAL A 319 4.58 -25.51 -15.21
C VAL A 319 4.27 -26.16 -13.86
N SER A 320 3.22 -25.70 -13.17
CA SER A 320 2.77 -26.32 -11.90
C SER A 320 2.36 -27.79 -12.06
N ARG A 321 2.00 -28.21 -13.27
CA ARG A 321 1.61 -29.59 -13.62
C ARG A 321 2.72 -30.36 -14.31
N LYS A 322 3.94 -29.79 -14.41
CA LYS A 322 5.09 -30.35 -15.13
C LYS A 322 4.77 -30.71 -16.58
N ARG A 323 3.97 -29.88 -17.25
CA ARG A 323 3.55 -30.08 -18.64
C ARG A 323 4.40 -29.21 -19.57
N PRO A 324 4.89 -29.76 -20.69
CA PRO A 324 5.56 -28.93 -21.69
C PRO A 324 4.52 -28.06 -22.40
N THR A 325 4.73 -26.74 -22.38
CA THR A 325 3.93 -25.79 -23.15
C THR A 325 4.63 -25.56 -24.48
N ALA A 326 3.92 -25.81 -25.57
CA ALA A 326 4.37 -25.53 -26.92
C ALA A 326 3.43 -24.49 -27.53
N TRP A 327 3.99 -23.40 -28.04
CA TRP A 327 3.25 -22.28 -28.59
C TRP A 327 3.31 -22.27 -30.12
N ARG A 328 2.21 -21.88 -30.75
CA ARG A 328 2.15 -21.48 -32.16
C ARG A 328 1.35 -20.19 -32.29
N TYR A 329 1.52 -19.49 -33.40
CA TYR A 329 0.67 -18.34 -33.71
C TYR A 329 -0.79 -18.79 -33.95
N ALA A 330 -1.70 -17.94 -33.49
CA ALA A 330 -3.09 -17.96 -33.95
C ALA A 330 -3.12 -17.68 -35.46
N ASP A 331 -4.00 -18.37 -36.18
CA ASP A 331 -4.18 -18.14 -37.61
C ASP A 331 -5.16 -16.98 -37.87
N ASP A 332 -5.29 -16.57 -39.14
CA ASP A 332 -6.16 -15.45 -39.54
C ASP A 332 -7.63 -15.68 -39.15
N GLU A 333 -8.08 -16.94 -39.14
CA GLU A 333 -9.45 -17.29 -38.76
C GLU A 333 -9.67 -17.08 -37.25
N ASP A 334 -8.70 -17.50 -36.42
CA ASP A 334 -8.72 -17.27 -34.99
C ASP A 334 -8.67 -15.78 -34.65
N MET A 335 -7.80 -15.03 -35.33
CA MET A 335 -7.65 -13.59 -35.12
C MET A 335 -8.94 -12.85 -35.45
N ALA A 336 -9.65 -13.23 -36.52
CA ALA A 336 -10.96 -12.67 -36.83
C ALA A 336 -11.98 -12.90 -35.69
N LYS A 337 -11.98 -14.09 -35.07
CA LYS A 337 -12.84 -14.39 -33.91
C LYS A 337 -12.44 -13.60 -32.67
N VAL A 338 -11.14 -13.48 -32.40
CA VAL A 338 -10.61 -12.70 -31.28
C VAL A 338 -11.00 -11.23 -31.41
N CYS A 339 -10.82 -10.63 -32.58
CA CYS A 339 -11.19 -9.23 -32.83
C CYS A 339 -12.69 -9.00 -32.56
N ALA A 340 -13.56 -9.87 -33.10
CA ALA A 340 -15.00 -9.77 -32.89
C ALA A 340 -15.40 -9.92 -31.41
N LEU A 341 -14.75 -10.83 -30.69
CA LEU A 341 -15.01 -11.05 -29.26
C LEU A 341 -14.51 -9.89 -28.40
N HIS A 342 -13.32 -9.35 -28.70
CA HIS A 342 -12.74 -8.22 -27.98
C HIS A 342 -13.62 -6.98 -28.11
N GLU A 343 -14.12 -6.68 -29.32
CA GLU A 343 -15.06 -5.59 -29.57
C GLU A 343 -16.36 -5.75 -28.74
N ALA A 344 -16.89 -6.97 -28.63
CA ALA A 344 -18.08 -7.26 -27.82
C ALA A 344 -17.85 -7.25 -26.30
N GLN A 345 -16.64 -7.57 -25.84
CA GLN A 345 -16.29 -7.64 -24.41
C GLN A 345 -15.78 -6.32 -23.83
N PHE A 346 -15.15 -5.46 -24.64
CA PHE A 346 -14.68 -4.14 -24.22
C PHE A 346 -15.82 -3.31 -23.61
N GLU A 347 -17.02 -3.43 -24.15
CA GLU A 347 -18.25 -2.80 -23.63
C GLU A 347 -18.65 -3.28 -22.22
N LYS A 348 -18.22 -4.47 -21.79
CA LYS A 348 -18.66 -5.09 -20.51
C LYS A 348 -17.59 -5.03 -19.41
N ALA A 349 -16.31 -5.08 -19.76
CA ALA A 349 -15.20 -5.31 -18.82
C ALA A 349 -14.96 -4.17 -17.80
N TYR A 350 -15.42 -2.95 -18.09
CA TYR A 350 -15.11 -1.77 -17.27
C TYR A 350 -16.15 -1.42 -16.18
N THR A 351 -17.17 -2.26 -15.99
CA THR A 351 -18.24 -2.03 -15.00
C THR A 351 -18.01 -2.74 -13.65
N GLY A 352 -16.89 -3.47 -13.49
CA GLY A 352 -16.58 -4.18 -12.25
C GLY A 352 -16.20 -3.25 -11.09
N ALA A 353 -16.77 -3.50 -9.90
CA ALA A 353 -16.57 -2.70 -8.68
C ALA A 353 -15.13 -2.66 -8.12
N ALA A 354 -14.20 -3.44 -8.68
CA ALA A 354 -12.84 -3.61 -8.16
C ALA A 354 -11.79 -2.67 -8.77
N VAL A 355 -12.11 -1.97 -9.88
CA VAL A 355 -11.14 -1.08 -10.55
C VAL A 355 -11.34 0.36 -10.06
N ARG A 356 -10.25 0.99 -9.60
CA ARG A 356 -10.21 2.45 -9.40
C ARG A 356 -9.69 3.12 -10.66
N TRP A 357 -10.30 4.25 -10.98
CA TRP A 357 -9.98 5.13 -12.09
C TRP A 357 -9.34 6.39 -11.55
N SER A 358 -8.38 6.93 -12.30
CA SER A 358 -7.71 8.19 -11.99
C SER A 358 -8.09 9.23 -13.04
N CYS A 359 -8.55 10.40 -12.61
CA CYS A 359 -8.88 11.48 -13.54
C CYS A 359 -7.60 12.08 -14.10
N ALA A 360 -7.49 12.11 -15.44
CA ALA A 360 -6.34 12.69 -16.13
C ALA A 360 -6.21 14.22 -15.93
N LEU A 361 -7.29 14.89 -15.52
CA LEU A 361 -7.37 16.35 -15.36
C LEU A 361 -7.29 16.80 -13.89
N CYS A 362 -7.31 15.86 -12.94
CA CYS A 362 -7.28 16.18 -11.52
C CYS A 362 -6.08 15.51 -10.84
N PRO A 363 -5.23 16.26 -10.10
CA PRO A 363 -4.02 15.70 -9.50
C PRO A 363 -4.25 14.57 -8.49
N ARG A 364 -5.43 14.53 -7.86
CA ARG A 364 -5.74 13.65 -6.72
C ARG A 364 -7.08 12.92 -6.82
N PHE A 365 -7.83 13.08 -7.91
CA PHE A 365 -9.15 12.46 -8.01
C PHE A 365 -9.02 11.02 -8.53
N ASP A 366 -9.28 10.07 -7.62
CA ASP A 366 -9.40 8.65 -7.92
C ASP A 366 -10.76 8.14 -7.43
N ALA A 367 -11.46 7.37 -8.25
CA ALA A 367 -12.82 6.91 -7.93
C ALA A 367 -13.13 5.56 -8.58
N ASN A 368 -14.17 4.87 -8.10
CA ASN A 368 -14.74 3.76 -8.87
C ASN A 368 -15.44 4.31 -10.13
N ALA A 369 -15.84 3.43 -11.05
CA ALA A 369 -16.44 3.84 -12.33
C ALA A 369 -17.64 4.79 -12.15
N ALA A 370 -18.57 4.48 -11.24
CA ALA A 370 -19.77 5.29 -11.03
C ALA A 370 -19.46 6.71 -10.51
N ALA A 371 -18.58 6.82 -9.51
CA ALA A 371 -18.17 8.13 -8.99
C ALA A 371 -17.26 8.90 -9.97
N MET A 372 -16.50 8.21 -10.82
CA MET A 372 -15.75 8.83 -11.92
C MET A 372 -16.70 9.43 -12.97
N THR A 373 -17.77 8.73 -13.35
CA THR A 373 -18.79 9.28 -14.26
C THR A 373 -19.38 10.58 -13.72
N VAL A 374 -19.81 10.59 -12.45
CA VAL A 374 -20.35 11.81 -11.81
C VAL A 374 -19.32 12.93 -11.84
N HIS A 375 -18.07 12.65 -11.49
CA HIS A 375 -17.00 13.65 -11.52
C HIS A 375 -16.76 14.24 -12.91
N LEU A 376 -16.77 13.41 -13.97
CA LEU A 376 -16.58 13.85 -15.34
C LEU A 376 -17.77 14.65 -15.89
N GLU A 377 -18.96 14.52 -15.32
CA GLU A 377 -20.13 15.35 -15.66
C GLU A 377 -20.07 16.75 -15.00
N GLU A 378 -19.35 16.87 -13.89
CA GLU A 378 -19.21 18.12 -13.11
C GLU A 378 -17.95 18.93 -13.45
N ALA A 379 -16.92 18.29 -14.02
CA ALA A 379 -15.62 18.88 -14.35
C ALA A 379 -15.61 19.56 -15.73
#